data_AF-A0A151QQY2-F1
#
_entry.id   AF-A0A151QQY2-F1
#
_cell.length_a   1.000
_cell.length_b   1.000
_cell.length_c   1.000
_cell.angle_alpha   90.00
_cell.angle_beta   90.00
_cell.angle_gamma   90.00
#
_symmetry.space_group_name_H-M   'P 1'
#
loop_
_entity.id
_entity.type
_entity.pdbx_description
1 polymer ?
#
loop_
_entity_poly.entity_id
_entity_poly.type
_entity_poly.pdbx_seq_one_letter_code
_entity_poly.pdbx_strand_id
1 'polypeptide(L)' 'MDLETPKQVWDKIQDEFEGSSRVKSIKLLTLKKEFELMKTKDNESIKDYSGKLMDVVN' A
#
# COMPACT_ATOMS: atom_id res chain seq x y z
N MET A 1 22.28 19.78 -7.18
CA MET A 1 22.90 18.55 -6.66
C MET A 1 22.75 17.55 -7.78
N ASP A 2 23.81 17.36 -8.55
CA ASP A 2 23.74 16.60 -9.80
C ASP A 2 23.68 15.10 -9.48
N LEU A 3 22.83 14.37 -10.22
CA LEU A 3 22.67 12.93 -10.07
C LEU A 3 23.71 12.25 -10.96
N GLU A 4 24.94 12.13 -10.46
CA GLU A 4 26.11 11.72 -11.24
C GLU A 4 26.19 10.22 -11.49
N THR A 5 25.44 9.41 -10.74
CA THR A 5 25.40 7.96 -10.89
C THR A 5 24.02 7.43 -11.23
N PRO A 6 23.91 6.33 -12.01
CA PRO A 6 22.64 5.65 -12.26
C PRO A 6 21.87 5.28 -10.98
N LYS A 7 22.59 4.94 -9.90
CA LYS A 7 21.99 4.64 -8.60
C LYS A 7 21.31 5.85 -7.98
N GLN A 8 21.94 7.02 -8.01
CA GLN A 8 21.33 8.25 -7.47
C GLN A 8 20.08 8.65 -8.25
N VAL A 9 20.09 8.48 -9.58
CA VAL A 9 18.91 8.72 -10.43
C VAL A 9 17.79 7.75 -10.05
N TRP A 10 18.10 6.45 -9.91
CA TRP A 10 17.14 5.43 -9.51
C TRP A 10 16.57 5.66 -8.11
N ASP A 11 17.42 5.95 -7.12
CA ASP A 11 17.01 6.22 -5.74
C ASP A 11 16.09 7.46 -5.68
N LYS A 12 16.38 8.49 -6.49
CA LYS A 12 15.52 9.68 -6.58
C LYS A 12 14.18 9.38 -7.26
N ILE A 13 14.17 8.58 -8.31
CA ILE A 13 12.93 8.11 -8.94
C ILE A 13 12.13 7.27 -7.94
N GLN A 14 12.74 6.37 -7.17
CA GLN A 14 12.03 5.63 -6.12
C GLN A 14 11.49 6.57 -5.03
N ASP A 15 12.25 7.56 -4.56
CA ASP A 15 11.76 8.48 -3.52
C ASP A 15 10.60 9.36 -4.03
N GLU A 16 10.66 9.77 -5.30
CA GLU A 16 9.58 10.53 -5.97
C GLU A 16 8.35 9.66 -6.30
N PHE A 17 8.51 8.40 -6.71
CA PHE A 17 7.43 7.53 -7.24
C PHE A 17 6.96 6.41 -6.30
N GLU A 18 7.85 5.73 -5.55
CA GLU A 18 7.44 4.82 -4.47
C GLU A 18 7.03 5.58 -3.20
N GLY A 19 7.20 6.89 -3.25
CA GLY A 19 6.76 7.82 -2.24
C GLY A 19 7.75 7.90 -1.08
N SER A 20 8.11 9.14 -0.75
CA SER A 20 8.72 9.48 0.53
C SER A 20 8.09 8.71 1.70
N SER A 21 8.84 8.55 2.79
CA SER A 21 8.34 7.93 4.04
C SER A 21 6.94 8.39 4.45
N ARG A 22 6.57 9.65 4.14
CA ARG A 22 5.24 10.22 4.32
C ARG A 22 4.18 9.56 3.43
N VAL A 23 4.43 9.38 2.14
CA VAL A 23 3.49 8.72 1.21
C VAL A 23 3.28 7.27 1.60
N LYS A 24 4.35 6.55 1.96
CA LYS A 24 4.26 5.17 2.48
C LYS A 24 3.42 5.10 3.74
N SER A 25 3.59 6.07 4.64
CA SER A 25 2.79 6.18 5.88
C SER A 25 1.31 6.46 5.61
N ILE A 26 1.00 7.35 4.66
CA ILE A 26 -0.38 7.64 4.24
C ILE A 26 -1.03 6.40 3.62
N LYS A 27 -0.35 5.71 2.71
CA LYS A 27 -0.85 4.48 2.08
C LYS A 27 -1.14 3.40 3.13
N LEU A 28 -0.23 3.22 4.10
CA LEU A 28 -0.44 2.28 5.20
C LEU A 28 -1.67 2.64 6.06
N LEU A 29 -1.87 3.93 6.36
CA LEU A 29 -3.05 4.39 7.11
C LEU A 29 -4.35 4.12 6.33
N THR A 30 -4.36 4.35 5.02
CA THR A 30 -5.50 4.04 4.16
C THR A 30 -5.84 2.55 4.19
N LEU A 31 -4.84 1.68 3.98
CA LEU A 31 -5.03 0.22 3.99
C LEU A 31 -5.55 -0.28 5.35
N LYS A 32 -5.03 0.26 6.46
CA LYS A 32 -5.53 -0.08 7.81
C LYS A 32 -7.01 0.29 7.97
N LYS A 33 -7.39 1.49 7.50
CA LYS A 33 -8.79 1.95 7.56
C LYS A 33 -9.70 1.08 6.68
N GLU A 34 -9.27 0.72 5.48
CA GLU A 34 -10.02 -0.18 4.59
C GLU A 34 -10.22 -1.56 5.23
N PHE A 35 -9.18 -2.11 5.86
CA PHE A 35 -9.26 -3.36 6.60
C PHE A 35 -10.22 -3.28 7.80
N GLU A 36 -10.14 -2.21 8.61
CA GLU A 36 -11.07 -2.01 9.74
C GLU A 36 -12.54 -1.86 9.30
N LEU A 37 -12.77 -1.28 8.13
CA LEU A 37 -14.09 -1.15 7.52
C LEU A 37 -14.58 -2.47 6.89
N MET A 38 -13.68 -3.37 6.49
CA MET A 38 -14.01 -4.75 6.08
C MET A 38 -14.35 -5.63 7.30
N LYS A 39 -15.45 -5.33 7.97
CA LYS A 39 -16.01 -6.23 8.98
C LYS A 39 -16.62 -7.46 8.33
N THR A 40 -16.29 -8.63 8.87
CA THR A 40 -16.95 -9.89 8.51
C THR A 40 -18.44 -9.80 8.82
N LYS A 41 -19.29 -10.23 7.89
CA LYS A 41 -20.73 -10.37 8.18
C LYS A 41 -21.02 -11.74 8.82
N ASP A 42 -22.05 -11.83 9.64
CA ASP A 42 -22.38 -13.07 10.38
C ASP A 42 -22.60 -14.30 9.48
N ASN A 43 -23.03 -14.09 8.23
CA ASN A 43 -23.25 -15.13 7.23
C ASN A 43 -22.21 -15.12 6.09
N GLU A 44 -21.08 -14.45 6.28
CA GLU A 44 -20.00 -14.43 5.30
C GLU A 44 -19.14 -15.70 5.45
N SER A 45 -18.94 -16.42 4.35
CA SER A 45 -18.03 -17.55 4.37
C SER A 45 -16.57 -17.09 4.41
N ILE A 46 -15.70 -17.93 4.97
CA ILE A 46 -14.24 -17.68 4.99
C ILE A 46 -13.71 -17.41 3.57
N LYS A 47 -14.24 -18.12 2.57
CA LYS A 47 -13.84 -17.96 1.18
C LYS A 47 -14.20 -16.57 0.65
N ASP A 48 -15.40 -16.09 0.92
CA ASP A 48 -15.87 -14.78 0.47
C ASP A 48 -15.06 -13.65 1.12
N TYR A 49 -14.79 -13.76 2.42
CA TYR A 49 -13.95 -12.81 3.14
C TYR A 49 -12.50 -12.83 2.63
N SER A 50 -11.94 -14.01 2.34
CA SER A 50 -10.59 -14.13 1.77
C SER A 50 -10.46 -13.47 0.39
N GLY A 51 -11.52 -13.52 -0.42
CA GLY A 51 -11.56 -12.83 -1.72
C GLY A 51 -11.50 -11.31 -1.56
N LYS A 52 -12.30 -10.75 -0.65
CA LYS A 52 -12.27 -9.31 -0.35
C LYS A 52 -10.91 -8.84 0.18
N LEU A 53 -10.25 -9.67 1.00
CA LEU A 53 -8.90 -9.38 1.47
C LEU A 53 -7.88 -9.32 0.34
N MET A 54 -7.98 -10.20 -0.66
CA MET A 54 -7.09 -10.17 -1.83
C MET A 54 -7.24 -8.87 -2.64
N ASP A 55 -8.44 -8.30 -2.70
CA ASP A 55 -8.69 -7.03 -3.42
C ASP A 55 -8.05 -5.81 -2.73
N VAL A 56 -7.73 -5.89 -1.43
CA VAL A 56 -7.07 -4.80 -0.66
C VAL A 56 -5.54 -4.94 -0.67
N VAL A 57 -5.02 -6.15 -0.82
CA VAL A 57 -3.58 -6.44 -0.77
C VAL A 57 -2.90 -6.26 -2.14
N ASN A 58 -3.61 -6.55 -3.24
CA ASN A 58 -3.11 -6.44 -4.61
C ASN A 58 -3.25 -5.02 -5.18
#